data_AF-A0A090VVE6-F1
#
_entry.id   AF-A0A090VVE6-F1
#
_cell.length_a   1.000
_cell.length_b   1.000
_cell.length_c   1.000
_cell.angle_alpha   90.00
_cell.angle_beta   90.00
_cell.angle_gamma   90.00
#
_symmetry.space_group_name_H-M   'P 1'
#
loop_
_entity.id
_entity.type
_entity.pdbx_description
1 polymer ?
#
loop_
_entity_poly.entity_id
_entity_poly.type
_entity_poly.pdbx_seq_one_letter_code
_entity_poly.pdbx_strand_id
1 'polypeptide(L)' 'MRVGLVLSGGGVRGVSHVGVIKALEEHNIIPTHITGSSAGAIVGALYAYGYNYKEILRFFETIQIFDIKKYATWKTWFY' A
#
# COMPACT_ATOMS: atom_id res chain seq x y z
N MET A 1 16.63 -7.13 17.58
CA MET A 1 15.28 -7.72 17.38
C MET A 1 14.97 -7.71 15.89
N ARG A 2 14.44 -8.80 15.31
CA ARG A 2 14.08 -8.86 13.88
C ARG A 2 12.57 -8.86 13.75
N VAL A 3 12.01 -7.81 13.14
CA VAL A 3 10.57 -7.65 12.90
C VAL A 3 10.29 -7.81 11.41
N GLY A 4 9.32 -8.65 11.07
CA GLY A 4 8.83 -8.84 9.70
C GLY A 4 7.47 -8.17 9.52
N LEU A 5 7.33 -7.37 8.46
CA LEU A 5 6.08 -6.71 8.08
C LEU A 5 5.53 -7.36 6.79
N VAL A 6 4.30 -7.85 6.85
CA VAL A 6 3.61 -8.52 5.73
C VAL A 6 2.39 -7.69 5.33
N LEU A 7 2.39 -7.17 4.10
CA LEU A 7 1.34 -6.28 3.57
C LEU A 7 0.55 -6.98 2.46
N SER A 8 -0.69 -7.38 2.74
CA SER A 8 -1.55 -8.07 1.77
C SER A 8 -1.99 -7.17 0.60
N GLY A 9 -2.44 -7.78 -0.49
CA GLY A 9 -3.12 -7.05 -1.57
C GLY A 9 -4.55 -6.62 -1.15
N GLY A 10 -5.07 -5.56 -1.77
CA GLY A 10 -6.40 -5.05 -1.43
C GLY A 10 -6.98 -3.97 -2.36
N GLY A 11 -6.37 -3.76 -3.55
CA GLY A 11 -6.79 -2.71 -4.48
C GLY A 11 -6.80 -1.32 -3.82
N VAL A 12 -7.89 -0.56 -4.02
CA VAL A 12 -8.08 0.80 -3.50
C VAL A 12 -7.98 0.87 -1.98
N ARG A 13 -8.34 -0.23 -1.29
CA ARG A 13 -8.27 -0.31 0.17
C ARG A 13 -6.83 -0.45 0.68
N GLY A 14 -5.85 -0.65 -0.20
CA GLY A 14 -4.43 -0.77 0.16
C GLY A 14 -3.82 0.49 0.79
N VAL A 15 -4.50 1.64 0.68
CA VAL A 15 -4.12 2.87 1.41
C VAL A 15 -4.17 2.66 2.93
N SER A 16 -4.95 1.70 3.44
CA SER A 16 -4.98 1.37 4.87
C SER A 16 -3.62 0.92 5.43
N HIS A 17 -2.75 0.34 4.60
CA HIS A 17 -1.39 -0.03 4.99
C HIS A 17 -0.55 1.18 5.40
N VAL A 18 -0.84 2.38 4.88
CA VAL A 18 -0.17 3.62 5.31
C VAL A 18 -0.47 3.94 6.78
N GLY A 19 -1.69 3.62 7.25
CA GLY A 19 -2.04 3.74 8.67
C GLY A 19 -1.24 2.80 9.57
N VAL A 20 -0.93 1.59 9.08
CA VAL A 20 -0.05 0.64 9.78
C VAL A 20 1.37 1.20 9.87
N ILE A 21 1.90 1.73 8.77
CA ILE A 21 3.23 2.37 8.77
C ILE A 21 3.28 3.53 9.77
N LYS A 22 2.27 4.40 9.77
CA LYS A 22 2.16 5.49 10.73
C LYS A 22 2.25 4.98 12.18
N ALA A 23 1.48 3.96 12.53
CA ALA A 23 1.48 3.40 13.88
C ALA A 23 2.85 2.80 14.26
N LEU A 24 3.52 2.13 13.31
CA LEU A 24 4.87 1.59 13.52
C LEU A 24 5.89 2.71 13.78
N GLU A 25 5.86 3.78 12.99
CA GLU A 25 6.71 4.95 13.19
C GLU A 25 6.47 5.62 14.55
N GLU A 26 5.20 5.83 14.94
CA GLU A 26 4.82 6.43 16.24
C GLU A 26 5.32 5.61 17.43
N HIS A 27 5.43 4.29 17.29
CA HIS A 27 5.94 3.39 18.33
C HIS A 27 7.44 3.09 18.20
N ASN A 28 8.15 3.75 17.27
CA ASN A 28 9.57 3.48 16.97
C ASN A 28 9.86 2.00 16.63
N ILE A 29 8.91 1.33 15.98
CA ILE A 29 9.06 -0.05 15.53
C ILE A 29 9.53 -0.02 14.08
N ILE A 30 10.79 -0.42 13.84
CA ILE A 30 11.39 -0.46 12.51
C ILE A 30 11.41 -1.91 11.99
N PRO A 31 10.61 -2.25 10.98
CA PRO A 31 10.66 -3.56 10.32
C PRO A 31 12.02 -3.79 9.67
N THR A 32 12.56 -4.98 9.88
CA THR A 32 13.82 -5.42 9.26
C THR A 32 13.60 -6.15 7.93
N HIS A 33 12.41 -6.71 7.74
CA HIS A 33 12.02 -7.45 6.55
C HIS A 33 10.61 -7.01 6.18
N ILE A 34 10.39 -6.72 4.90
CA ILE A 34 9.11 -6.28 4.39
C ILE A 34 8.76 -7.15 3.20
N THR A 35 7.54 -7.66 3.16
CA THR A 35 6.97 -8.36 2.00
C THR A 35 5.57 -7.85 1.75
N GLY A 36 5.14 -7.85 0.49
CA GLY A 36 3.78 -7.47 0.16
C GLY A 36 3.34 -7.89 -1.22
N SER A 37 2.04 -7.78 -1.47
CA SER A 37 1.40 -8.12 -2.75
C SER A 37 0.54 -6.96 -3.27
N SER A 38 0.60 -6.67 -4.57
CA SER A 38 -0.15 -5.60 -5.24
C SER A 38 0.00 -4.25 -4.50
N ALA A 39 -1.09 -3.63 -4.03
CA ALA A 39 -1.05 -2.37 -3.27
C ALA A 39 -0.16 -2.46 -2.02
N GLY A 40 -0.12 -3.61 -1.33
CA GLY A 40 0.79 -3.82 -0.20
C GLY A 40 2.26 -3.88 -0.61
N ALA A 41 2.58 -4.41 -1.79
CA ALA A 41 3.94 -4.41 -2.32
C ALA A 41 4.44 -2.98 -2.60
N ILE A 42 3.56 -2.12 -3.14
CA ILE A 42 3.87 -0.72 -3.41
C ILE A 42 4.17 0.03 -2.10
N VAL A 43 3.29 -0.08 -1.10
CA VAL A 43 3.50 0.54 0.22
C VAL A 43 4.79 0.03 0.86
N GLY A 44 5.00 -1.29 0.84
CA GLY A 44 6.19 -1.91 1.41
C GLY A 44 7.49 -1.48 0.74
N ALA A 45 7.50 -1.36 -0.59
CA ALA A 45 8.66 -0.91 -1.35
C ALA A 45 9.00 0.56 -1.08
N LEU A 46 8.01 1.44 -1.05
CA LEU A 46 8.22 2.87 -0.74
C LEU A 46 8.73 3.05 0.69
N TYR A 47 8.15 2.31 1.64
CA TYR A 47 8.61 2.35 3.02
C TYR A 47 10.04 1.81 3.17
N ALA A 48 10.37 0.69 2.50
CA ALA A 48 11.72 0.14 2.48
C ALA A 48 12.75 1.09 1.83
N TYR A 49 12.32 1.92 0.88
CA TYR A 49 13.15 2.96 0.26
C TYR A 49 13.46 4.13 1.23
N GLY A 50 12.74 4.22 2.35
CA GLY A 50 12.94 5.24 3.39
C GLY A 50 11.92 6.38 3.36
N TYR A 51 10.82 6.24 2.61
CA TYR A 51 9.73 7.22 2.66
C TYR A 51 8.96 7.08 3.97
N ASN A 52 8.60 8.21 4.57
CA ASN A 52 7.72 8.23 5.74
C ASN A 52 6.25 8.05 5.34
N TYR A 53 5.38 7.76 6.32
CA TYR A 53 3.95 7.56 6.06
C TYR A 53 3.26 8.71 5.30
N LYS A 54 3.70 9.97 5.46
CA LYS A 54 3.10 11.13 4.76
C LYS A 54 3.48 11.16 3.29
N GLU A 55 4.73 10.83 2.96
CA GLU A 55 5.20 10.73 1.58
C GLU A 55 4.50 9.60 0.84
N ILE A 56 4.34 8.45 1.52
CA ILE A 56 3.57 7.33 0.97
C ILE A 56 2.11 7.73 0.80
N LEU A 57 1.48 8.39 1.77
CA LEU A 57 0.10 8.86 1.63
C LEU A 57 -0.06 9.77 0.41
N ARG A 58 0.84 10.76 0.26
CA ARG A 58 0.84 11.69 -0.87
C ARG A 58 1.04 10.97 -2.22
N PHE A 59 1.86 9.93 -2.25
CA PHE A 59 2.00 9.07 -3.43
C PHE A 59 0.64 8.46 -3.81
N PHE A 60 -0.13 7.94 -2.86
CA PHE A 60 -1.46 7.40 -3.15
C PHE A 60 -2.50 8.45 -3.55
N GLU A 61 -2.42 9.67 -3.04
CA GLU A 61 -3.32 10.78 -3.41
C GLU A 61 -3.10 11.26 -4.85
N THR A 62 -1.88 11.17 -5.37
CA THR A 62 -1.52 11.67 -6.70
C THR A 62 -1.75 10.67 -7.82
N ILE A 63 -1.95 9.39 -7.47
CA ILE A 63 -1.95 8.29 -8.44
C ILE A 63 -3.37 7.85 -8.79
N GLN A 64 -3.73 7.99 -10.07
CA GLN A 64 -5.04 7.61 -10.61
C GLN A 64 -5.25 6.08 -10.79
N ILE A 65 -4.35 5.23 -10.28
CA ILE A 65 -4.35 3.78 -10.54
C ILE A 65 -5.52 3.07 -9.82
N PHE A 66 -6.13 3.70 -8.83
CA PHE A 66 -7.24 3.13 -8.06
C PHE A 66 -8.63 3.54 -8.52
N ASP A 67 -8.74 4.23 -9.66
CA ASP A 67 -10.05 4.51 -10.26
C ASP A 67 -10.61 3.20 -10.85
N ILE A 68 -11.42 2.50 -10.05
CA ILE A 68 -12.14 1.28 -10.43
C ILE A 68 -12.91 1.49 -11.74
N LYS A 69 -13.30 2.73 -12.07
CA LYS A 69 -14.00 3.07 -13.31
C LYS A 69 -13.18 2.82 -14.57
N LYS A 70 -11.84 2.89 -14.51
CA LYS A 70 -10.96 2.65 -15.67
C LYS A 70 -10.85 1.17 -16.05
N TYR A 71 -11.07 0.26 -15.10
CA TYR A 71 -10.94 -1.18 -15.31
C TYR A 71 -12.31 -1.90 -15.33
N ALA A 72 -13.39 -1.22 -14.95
CA ALA A 72 -14.78 -1.69 -15.05
C ALA A 72 -15.35 -1.57 -16.47
N THR A 73 -14.52 -1.68 -17.51
CA THR A 73 -14.96 -1.77 -18.92
C THR A 73 -14.64 -3.15 -19.48
N TRP A 74 -15.28 -4.18 -18.94
CA TRP A 74 -15.41 -5.46 -19.64
C TRP A 74 -16.89 -5.82 -19.71
N LYS A 75 -17.44 -5.59 -20.90
CA LYS A 75 -18.68 -6.11 -21.47
C LYS A 75 -19.34 -7.22 -20.63
N THR A 76 -20.51 -6.94 -20.08
CA THR A 76 -21.56 -7.96 -19.92
C THR A 76 -22.10 -8.29 -21.31
N TRP A 77 -21.33 -9.06 -22.07
CA TRP A 77 -21.83 -9.78 -23.24
C TRP A 77 -22.38 -11.11 -22.74
N PHE A 78 -23.58 -11.06 -22.18
CA PHE A 78 -24.40 -12.23 -21.92
C PHE A 78 -25.81 -11.89 -22.42
N TYR A 79 -26.12 -12.47 -23.59
CA TYR A 79 -27.39 -12.59 -24.32
C TYR A 79 -28.04 -11.29 -24.80
#